data_AF-A0A0P7Y3S6-F1
#
_entry.id   AF-A0A0P7Y3S6-F1
#
_cell.length_a   1.000
_cell.length_b   1.000
_cell.length_c   1.000
_cell.angle_alpha   90.00
_cell.angle_beta   90.00
_cell.angle_gamma   90.00
#
_symmetry.space_group_name_H-M   'P 1'
#
loop_
_entity.id
_entity.type
_entity.pdbx_description
1 polymer ?
#
loop_
_entity_poly.entity_id
_entity_poly.type
_entity_poly.pdbx_seq_one_letter_code
_entity_poly.pdbx_strand_id
1 'polypeptide(L)' 'MGAGHAEKRQIDHMVRMQLPGADPVGPDAADALAIALCHAFHARSSNRLAQAVAAGGAGR' A
#
# COMPACT_ATOMS: atom_id res chain seq x y z
N MET A 1 9.70 12.95 -0.94
CA MET A 1 8.48 13.69 -0.57
C MET A 1 7.74 12.81 0.43
N GLY A 2 7.69 13.25 1.69
CA GLY A 2 7.29 12.43 2.83
C GLY A 2 7.61 13.18 4.13
N ALA A 3 7.20 14.45 4.19
CA ALA A 3 7.18 15.17 5.44
C ALA A 3 5.84 14.83 6.11
N GLY A 4 5.83 14.53 7.41
CA GLY A 4 4.68 14.04 8.20
C GLY A 4 3.49 15.00 8.34
N HIS A 5 3.24 15.82 7.32
CA HIS A 5 2.13 16.74 7.19
C HIS A 5 1.59 16.69 5.75
N ALA A 6 1.44 15.49 5.19
CA ALA A 6 0.73 15.36 3.94
C ALA A 6 -0.69 15.88 4.19
N GLU A 7 -1.08 16.96 3.52
CA GLU A 7 -2.46 17.42 3.59
C GLU A 7 -3.37 16.24 3.24
N LYS A 8 -4.51 16.10 3.90
CA LYS A 8 -5.49 15.03 3.64
C LYS A 8 -5.87 14.93 2.14
N ARG A 9 -5.72 16.03 1.40
CA ARG A 9 -5.84 16.11 -0.06
C ARG A 9 -4.76 15.34 -0.83
N GLN A 10 -3.51 15.34 -0.36
CA GLN A 10 -2.45 14.52 -0.97
C GLN A 10 -2.72 13.04 -0.78
N ILE A 11 -3.23 12.62 0.39
CA ILE A 11 -3.56 11.22 0.65
C ILE A 11 -4.71 10.78 -0.26
N ASP A 12 -5.80 11.54 -0.36
CA ASP A 12 -6.90 11.28 -1.29
C ASP A 12 -6.42 11.19 -2.75
N HIS A 13 -5.60 12.16 -3.20
CA HIS A 13 -5.04 12.14 -4.55
C HIS A 13 -4.19 10.89 -4.82
N MET A 14 -3.32 10.53 -3.87
CA MET A 14 -2.49 9.33 -3.99
C MET A 14 -3.32 8.04 -3.99
N VAL A 15 -4.35 7.95 -3.15
CA VAL A 15 -5.26 6.79 -3.11
C VAL A 15 -6.00 6.64 -4.43
N ARG A 16 -6.53 7.73 -5.00
CA ARG A 16 -7.22 7.71 -6.31
C ARG A 16 -6.30 7.32 -7.47
N MET A 17 -5.02 7.69 -7.42
CA MET A 17 -4.04 7.23 -8.42
C MET A 17 -3.76 5.72 -8.32
N GLN A 18 -3.67 5.19 -7.10
CA GLN A 18 -3.37 3.78 -6.86
C GLN A 18 -4.60 2.87 -7.03
N LEU A 19 -5.80 3.40 -6.78
CA LEU A 19 -7.09 2.70 -6.89
C LEU A 19 -8.04 3.49 -7.81
N PRO A 20 -7.86 3.39 -9.15
CA PRO A 20 -8.75 4.06 -10.09
C PRO A 20 -10.20 3.61 -9.87
N GLY A 21 -11.08 4.54 -9.51
CA GLY A 21 -12.48 4.27 -9.19
C GLY A 21 -12.82 4.20 -7.70
N ALA A 22 -11.84 4.35 -6.80
CA ALA A 22 -12.12 4.57 -5.39
C ALA A 22 -12.70 5.97 -5.17
N ASP A 23 -13.82 6.07 -4.44
CA ASP A 23 -14.42 7.33 -4.01
C ASP A 23 -14.50 7.39 -2.47
N PRO A 24 -13.38 7.69 -1.79
CA PRO A 24 -13.38 7.79 -0.34
C PRO A 24 -14.25 8.96 0.12
N VAL A 25 -15.27 8.65 0.94
CA VAL A 25 -16.19 9.65 1.48
C VAL A 25 -15.55 10.30 2.71
N GLY A 26 -14.85 11.41 2.47
CA GLY A 26 -14.21 12.21 3.50
C GLY A 26 -12.75 11.80 3.78
N PRO A 27 -12.03 12.62 4.56
CA PRO A 27 -10.59 12.48 4.71
C PRO A 27 -10.17 11.18 5.42
N ASP A 28 -10.91 10.78 6.45
CA ASP A 28 -10.54 9.61 7.26
C ASP A 28 -10.72 8.30 6.46
N ALA A 29 -11.61 8.29 5.46
CA ALA A 29 -11.79 7.18 4.53
C ALA A 29 -10.57 7.02 3.60
N ALA A 30 -10.00 8.12 3.12
CA ALA A 30 -8.77 8.08 2.33
C ALA A 30 -7.58 7.59 3.17
N ASP A 31 -7.48 8.03 4.43
CA ASP A 31 -6.45 7.56 5.37
C ASP A 31 -6.57 6.05 5.63
N ALA A 32 -7.79 5.54 5.84
CA ALA A 32 -8.06 4.11 6.02
C ALA A 32 -7.65 3.29 4.78
N LEU A 33 -7.98 3.77 3.58
CA LEU A 33 -7.57 3.12 2.33
C LEU A 33 -6.05 3.13 2.14
N ALA A 34 -5.38 4.23 2.50
CA ALA A 34 -3.92 4.33 2.43
C ALA A 34 -3.24 3.31 3.37
N ILE A 35 -3.76 3.13 4.59
CA ILE A 35 -3.28 2.12 5.55
C ILE A 35 -3.50 0.72 4.99
N ALA A 36 -4.69 0.42 4.47
CA ALA A 36 -5.00 -0.88 3.87
C ALA A 36 -4.07 -1.21 2.69
N LEU A 37 -3.82 -0.24 1.80
CA LEU A 37 -2.86 -0.36 0.71
C LEU A 37 -1.45 -0.66 1.23
N CYS A 38 -0.99 0.08 2.24
CA CYS A 38 0.31 -0.12 2.85
C CYS A 38 0.47 -1.56 3.36
N HIS A 39 -0.54 -2.08 4.07
CA HIS A 39 -0.53 -3.47 4.56
C HIS A 39 -0.55 -4.49 3.43
N ALA A 40 -1.34 -4.27 2.37
CA ALA A 40 -1.38 -5.16 1.21
C ALA A 40 -0.01 -5.24 0.51
N PHE A 41 0.66 -4.10 0.34
CA PHE A 41 2.01 -4.04 -0.24
C PHE A 41 3.07 -4.72 0.64
N HIS A 42 3.01 -4.51 1.96
CA HIS A 42 3.92 -5.16 2.90
C HIS A 42 3.70 -6.68 2.95
N ALA A 43 2.46 -7.13 3.07
CA ALA A 43 2.12 -8.55 3.10
C ALA A 43 2.57 -9.28 1.81
N ARG A 44 2.37 -8.64 0.65
CA ARG A 44 2.85 -9.16 -0.64
C ARG A 44 4.38 -9.27 -0.69
N SER A 45 5.08 -8.27 -0.18
CA SER A 45 6.55 -8.24 -0.16
C SER A 45 7.13 -9.37 0.69
N SER A 46 6.57 -9.58 1.89
CA SER A 46 6.97 -10.69 2.77
C SER A 46 6.73 -12.06 2.13
N ASN A 47 5.58 -12.25 1.45
CA ASN A 47 5.28 -13.52 0.78
C ASN A 47 6.21 -13.77 -0.42
N ARG A 48 6.58 -12.74 -1.18
CA ARG A 48 7.54 -12.87 -2.29
C ARG A 48 8.94 -13.27 -1.82
N LEU A 49 9.42 -12.68 -0.72
CA LEU A 49 10.72 -13.05 -0.15
C LEU A 49 10.71 -14.52 0.31
N ALA A 50 9.65 -14.94 1.01
CA ALA A 50 9.49 -16.33 1.43
C ALA A 50 9.49 -17.29 0.24
N GLN A 51 8.76 -16.96 -0.83
CA GLN A 51 8.76 -17.76 -2.07
C GLN A 51 10.13 -17.81 -2.75
N ALA A 52 10.86 -16.69 -2.80
CA ALA A 52 12.21 -16.64 -3.37
C ALA A 52 13.21 -17.48 -2.57
N VAL A 53 13.13 -17.45 -1.23
CA VAL A 53 13.95 -18.30 -0.35
C VAL A 53 13.60 -19.77 -0.54
N ALA A 54 12.32 -20.13 -0.62
CA ALA A 54 11.88 -21.51 -0.87
C ALA A 54 12.38 -22.01 -2.24
N ALA A 55 12.23 -21.21 -3.29
CA ALA A 55 12.71 -21.54 -4.64
C ALA A 55 14.24 -21.68 -4.70
N GLY A 56 14.98 -20.81 -4.01
CA GLY A 56 16.44 -20.87 -3.92
C GLY A 56 16.98 -21.96 -2.98
N GLY A 57 16.13 -22.52 -2.10
CA GLY A 57 16.45 -23.66 -1.23
C GLY A 57 16.14 -25.02 -1.88
N ALA A 58 15.12 -25.08 -2.75
CA ALA A 58 14.75 -26.28 -3.51
C ALA A 58 15.70 -26.61 -4.67
N GLY A 59 16.64 -25.70 -5.00
CA GLY A 59 17.65 -25.88 -6.03
C GLY A 59 19.05 -26.25 -5.51
N ARG A 60 19.19 -26.60 -4.23
CA ARG A 60 20.45 -27.10 -3.64
C ARG A 60 20.34 -28.56 -3.26
#